data_AF-A0A4Q6FV72-F1
#
_entry.id   AF-A0A4Q6FV72-F1
#
_cell.length_a   1.000
_cell.length_b   1.000
_cell.length_c   1.000
_cell.angle_alpha   90.00
_cell.angle_beta   90.00
_cell.angle_gamma   90.00
#
_symmetry.space_group_name_H-M   'P 1'
#
loop_
_entity.id
_entity.type
_entity.pdbx_description
1 polymer ?
#
loop_
_entity_poly.entity_id
_entity_poly.type
_entity_poly.pdbx_seq_one_letter_code
_entity_poly.pdbx_strand_id
1 'polypeptide(L)' 'SLSLGATRRFLVKPRQGAGERLALDLVHGSLLVMRGATQQHYRHALPRTGRPVGERINLTFRRIIG' A
#
# COMPACT_ATOMS: atom_id res chain seq x y z
N SER A 1 -1.68 6.10 5.05
CA SER A 1 -2.51 4.88 5.01
C SER A 1 -2.28 4.13 6.30
N LEU A 2 -3.26 4.13 7.20
CA LEU A 2 -3.19 3.40 8.47
C LEU A 2 -3.80 2.01 8.28
N SER A 3 -3.07 0.96 8.67
CA SER A 3 -3.51 -0.43 8.58
C SER A 3 -3.90 -0.97 9.95
N LEU A 4 -5.09 -1.55 10.06
CA LEU A 4 -5.60 -2.17 11.28
C LEU A 4 -6.02 -3.61 11.00
N GLY A 5 -5.64 -4.52 11.89
CA GLY A 5 -5.94 -5.95 11.78
C GLY A 5 -4.83 -6.75 11.11
N ALA A 6 -5.20 -7.79 10.37
CA ALA A 6 -4.25 -8.76 9.83
C ALA A 6 -3.28 -8.15 8.81
N THR A 7 -2.03 -8.58 8.88
CA THR A 7 -0.96 -8.15 7.96
C THR A 7 -1.33 -8.43 6.50
N ARG A 8 -0.97 -7.50 5.61
CA ARG A 8 -1.02 -7.72 4.16
C ARG A 8 0.25 -7.20 3.50
N ARG A 9 0.70 -7.94 2.49
CA ARG A 9 1.80 -7.51 1.64
C ARG A 9 1.33 -6.46 0.65
N PHE A 10 1.93 -5.28 0.70
CA PHE A 10 1.69 -4.16 -0.18
C PHE A 10 2.82 -4.09 -1.20
N LEU A 11 2.46 -4.24 -2.47
CA LEU A 11 3.42 -4.21 -3.57
C LEU A 11 3.42 -2.84 -4.21
N VAL A 12 4.59 -2.32 -4.53
CA VAL A 12 4.79 -1.09 -5.30
C VAL A 12 5.69 -1.42 -6.48
N LYS A 13 5.28 -1.01 -7.68
CA LYS A 13 6.09 -1.17 -8.90
C LYS A 13 6.01 0.07 -9.79
N PRO A 14 7.05 0.37 -10.58
CA PRO A 14 7.01 1.45 -11.56
C PRO A 14 5.86 1.26 -12.55
N ARG A 15 5.26 2.35 -12.99
CA ARG A 15 4.23 2.35 -14.04
C ARG A 15 4.80 2.01 -15.41
N GLN A 16 6.02 2.46 -15.68
CA GLN A 16 6.73 2.31 -16.94
C GLN A 16 8.21 2.10 -16.68
N GLY A 17 8.91 1.45 -17.61
CA GLY A 17 10.36 1.29 -17.59
C GLY A 17 10.91 0.40 -16.48
N ALA A 18 12.22 0.44 -16.33
CA ALA A 18 12.93 -0.16 -15.22
C ALA A 18 12.81 0.73 -13.97
N GLY A 19 12.76 0.11 -12.80
CA GLY A 19 12.73 0.81 -11.53
C GLY A 19 12.48 -0.16 -10.39
N GLU A 20 12.66 0.32 -9.17
CA GLU A 20 12.63 -0.51 -7.98
C GLU A 20 11.21 -1.05 -7.71
N ARG A 21 11.14 -2.34 -7.43
CA ARG A 21 9.93 -2.99 -6.95
C ARG A 21 10.06 -3.16 -5.44
N LEU A 22 9.07 -2.65 -4.71
CA LEU A 22 9.05 -2.76 -3.26
C LEU A 22 7.92 -3.69 -2.83
N ALA A 23 8.21 -4.50 -1.82
CA ALA A 23 7.23 -5.32 -1.12
C ALA A 23 7.31 -4.97 0.37
N LEU A 24 6.22 -4.43 0.91
CA LEU A 24 6.13 -3.99 2.30
C LEU A 24 5.08 -4.80 3.04
N ASP A 25 5.39 -5.29 4.22
CA ASP A 25 4.37 -5.88 5.10
C ASP A 25 3.70 -4.79 5.93
N LEU A 26 2.43 -4.55 5.65
CA LEU A 26 1.63 -3.61 6.42
C LEU A 26 1.02 -4.34 7.61
N VAL A 27 1.74 -4.34 8.72
CA VAL A 27 1.32 -4.92 10.00
C VAL A 27 0.27 -4.06 10.70
N HIS A 28 -0.39 -4.61 11.73
CA HIS A 28 -1.32 -3.86 12.57
C HIS A 28 -0.68 -2.58 13.13
N GLY A 29 -1.38 -1.45 13.03
CA GLY A 29 -0.93 -0.15 13.54
C GLY A 29 0.08 0.56 12.64
N SER A 30 0.51 -0.04 11.52
CA SER A 30 1.48 0.58 10.62
C SER A 30 0.87 1.77 9.85
N LEU A 31 1.67 2.84 9.73
CA LEU A 31 1.36 4.01 8.93
C LEU A 31 2.28 4.08 7.70
N LEU A 32 1.70 3.86 6.52
CA LEU A 32 2.39 4.08 5.24
C LEU A 32 2.11 5.50 4.72
N VAL A 33 3.16 6.31 4.55
CA VAL A 33 3.08 7.64 3.95
C VAL A 33 3.45 7.55 2.46
N MET A 34 2.53 7.94 1.59
CA MET A 34 2.77 8.11 0.16
C MET A 34 2.58 9.59 -0.18
N ARG A 35 3.65 10.27 -0.63
CA ARG A 35 3.66 11.72 -0.90
C ARG A 35 4.46 12.01 -2.17
N GLY A 36 4.29 13.20 -2.73
CA GLY A 36 5.02 13.63 -3.92
C GLY A 36 4.58 12.82 -5.15
N ALA A 37 5.54 12.45 -5.98
CA ALA A 37 5.28 11.83 -7.28
C ALA A 37 4.97 10.32 -7.23
N THR A 38 4.86 9.70 -6.04
CA THR A 38 4.67 8.24 -5.91
C THR A 38 3.45 7.73 -6.68
N GLN A 39 2.30 8.42 -6.61
CA GLN A 39 1.08 7.98 -7.31
C GLN A 39 1.16 8.18 -8.83
N GLN A 40 1.99 9.13 -9.28
CA GLN A 40 2.19 9.42 -10.70
C GLN A 40 3.11 8.38 -11.35
N HIS A 41 4.21 7.99 -10.68
CA HIS A 41 5.21 7.10 -11.27
C HIS A 41 5.06 5.63 -10.88
N TYR A 42 4.36 5.32 -9.80
CA TYR A 42 4.21 3.95 -9.30
C TYR A 42 2.75 3.52 -9.26
N ARG A 43 2.54 2.21 -9.41
CA ARG A 43 1.29 1.53 -9.07
C ARG A 43 1.53 0.70 -7.82
N HIS A 44 0.50 0.62 -7.00
CA HIS A 44 0.53 -0.19 -5.80
C HIS A 44 -0.65 -1.15 -5.75
N ALA A 45 -0.49 -2.28 -5.08
CA ALA A 45 -1.52 -3.30 -4.96
C ALA A 45 -1.43 -4.06 -3.64
N LEU A 46 -2.59 -4.50 -3.16
CA LEU A 46 -2.74 -5.54 -2.13
C LEU A 46 -3.20 -6.81 -2.85
N PRO A 47 -2.28 -7.68 -3.31
CA PRO A 47 -2.66 -8.92 -3.99
C PRO A 47 -3.53 -9.80 -3.09
N ARG A 48 -4.43 -10.57 -3.71
CA ARG A 48 -5.21 -11.59 -3.01
C ARG A 48 -4.26 -12.64 -2.44
N THR A 49 -4.57 -13.15 -1.25
CA THR A 49 -3.82 -14.23 -0.62
C THR A 49 -4.43 -15.57 -1.04
N GLY A 50 -3.59 -16.56 -1.33
CA GLY A 50 -4.04 -17.93 -1.60
C GLY A 50 -4.44 -18.70 -0.33
N ARG A 51 -4.05 -18.20 0.84
CA ARG A 51 -4.39 -18.76 2.15
C ARG A 51 -5.40 -17.85 2.86
N PRO A 52 -6.28 -18.41 3.72
CA PRO A 52 -7.08 -17.61 4.64
C PRO A 52 -6.19 -16.72 5.50
N VAL A 53 -6.60 -15.47 5.66
CA VAL A 53 -5.92 -14.46 6.45
C VAL A 53 -6.98 -13.66 7.18
N GLY A 54 -6.67 -13.18 8.39
CA GLY A 54 -7.63 -12.42 9.20
C GLY A 54 -8.10 -11.14 8.52
N GLU A 55 -9.13 -10.51 9.09
CA GLU A 55 -9.71 -9.27 8.58
C GLU A 55 -8.74 -8.09 8.68
N ARG A 56 -8.86 -7.13 7.76
CA ARG A 56 -8.04 -5.92 7.73
C ARG A 56 -8.87 -4.72 7.28
N ILE A 57 -8.75 -3.63 8.03
CA ILE A 57 -9.29 -2.32 7.68
C ILE A 57 -8.11 -1.40 7.32
N ASN A 58 -8.30 -0.55 6.32
CA ASN A 58 -7.30 0.46 5.95
C ASN A 58 -7.93 1.83 5.79
N LEU A 59 -7.39 2.80 6.53
CA LEU A 59 -7.81 4.19 6.48
C LEU A 59 -6.82 4.99 5.62
N THR A 60 -7.29 5.49 4.48
CA THR A 60 -6.48 6.30 3.57
C THR A 60 -6.86 7.78 3.71
N PHE A 61 -6.01 8.54 4.39
CA PHE A 61 -6.18 9.98 4.54
C PHE A 61 -5.67 10.72 3.30
N ARG A 62 -6.41 11.74 2.86
CA ARG A 62 -6.05 12.64 1.76
C ARG A 62 -6.43 14.07 2.15
N ARG A 63 -5.56 15.02 1.84
CA ARG A 63 -5.93 16.44 1.85
C ARG A 63 -6.50 16.77 0.48
N ILE A 64 -7.79 17.10 0.43
CA ILE A 64 -8.44 17.60 -0.78
C ILE A 64 -8.42 19.12 -0.71
N ILE A 65 -7.84 19.76 -1.72
CA ILE A 65 -7.86 21.22 -1.88
C ILE A 65 -8.92 21.49 -2.95
N GLY A 66 -9.88 22.34 -2.61
CA GLY A 66 -10.92 22.79 -3.54
C GLY A 66 -10.41 23.82 -4.53
#